data_AF-A0A927QRA9-F1
#
_entry.id   AF-A0A927QRA9-F1
#
_cell.length_a   1.000
_cell.length_b   1.000
_cell.length_c   1.000
_cell.angle_alpha   90.00
_cell.angle_beta   90.00
_cell.angle_gamma   90.00
#
_symmetry.space_group_name_H-M   'P 1'
#
loop_
_entity.id
_entity.type
_entity.pdbx_description
1 polymer ?
#
loop_
_entity_poly.entity_id
_entity_poly.type
_entity_poly.pdbx_seq_one_letter_code
_entity_poly.pdbx_strand_id
1 'polypeptide(L)'
;MGVNSKGRRKLEYCDKTYYWNVHQDAEDYGRINLSIVSEDKKFIVSYHVAQTDYDKTPHIVVKGMEFAGLENHPHKGWVRVQTPIWDDRIVTPSLVKTIIEWCLRPKVQLIFVDCEGKII
;
A
#
# COMPACT_ATOMS: atom_id res chain seq x y z
N MET A 1 -7.68 -19.84 -9.43
CA MET A 1 -6.50 -19.73 -8.52
C MET A 1 -6.88 -18.88 -7.32
N GLY A 2 -7.35 -19.53 -6.25
CA GLY A 2 -7.84 -18.87 -5.03
C GLY A 2 -6.71 -18.21 -4.25
N VAL A 3 -7.00 -17.02 -3.71
CA VAL A 3 -6.09 -16.29 -2.83
C VAL A 3 -5.98 -17.09 -1.52
N ASN A 4 -4.79 -17.65 -1.24
CA ASN A 4 -4.54 -18.46 -0.05
C ASN A 4 -4.77 -17.62 1.23
N SER A 5 -5.80 -17.98 2.01
CA SER A 5 -6.29 -17.21 3.16
C SER A 5 -5.45 -17.37 4.44
N LYS A 6 -4.34 -18.12 4.42
CA LYS A 6 -3.51 -18.30 5.62
C LYS A 6 -2.82 -16.99 6.02
N GLY A 7 -3.19 -16.48 7.21
CA GLY A 7 -2.58 -15.31 7.84
C GLY A 7 -3.16 -13.95 7.42
N ARG A 8 -4.06 -13.90 6.42
CA ARG A 8 -4.61 -12.64 5.92
C ARG A 8 -5.89 -12.27 6.67
N ARG A 9 -5.94 -11.05 7.17
CA ARG A 9 -7.16 -10.45 7.72
C ARG A 9 -8.02 -9.95 6.57
N LYS A 10 -9.33 -10.17 6.65
CA LYS A 10 -10.30 -9.65 5.69
C LYS A 10 -10.84 -8.29 6.13
N LEU A 11 -11.11 -7.42 5.17
CA LEU A 11 -11.75 -6.12 5.36
C LEU A 11 -12.74 -5.92 4.21
N GLU A 12 -13.99 -5.70 4.53
CA GLU A 12 -15.04 -5.37 3.55
C GLU A 12 -15.17 -3.85 3.48
N TYR A 13 -14.97 -3.28 2.30
CA TYR A 13 -15.02 -1.83 2.09
C TYR A 13 -15.61 -1.51 0.71
N CYS A 14 -16.62 -0.65 0.66
CA CYS A 14 -17.25 -0.21 -0.60
C CYS A 14 -17.71 -1.37 -1.50
N ASP A 15 -18.41 -2.37 -0.92
CA ASP A 15 -18.87 -3.59 -1.59
C ASP A 15 -17.75 -4.49 -2.17
N LYS A 16 -16.50 -4.20 -1.83
CA LYS A 16 -15.33 -4.98 -2.23
C LYS A 16 -14.68 -5.64 -1.01
N THR A 17 -14.26 -6.88 -1.19
CA THR A 17 -13.49 -7.62 -0.20
C THR A 17 -12.00 -7.36 -0.41
N TYR A 18 -11.33 -6.88 0.63
CA TYR A 18 -9.89 -6.69 0.69
C TYR A 18 -9.28 -7.68 1.69
N TYR A 19 -8.13 -8.22 1.33
CA TYR A 19 -7.31 -9.08 2.17
C TYR A 19 -6.03 -8.33 2.49
N TRP A 20 -5.65 -8.28 3.75
CA TRP A 20 -4.42 -7.64 4.17
C TRP A 20 -3.63 -8.52 5.11
N ASN A 21 -2.30 -8.39 5.07
CA ASN A 21 -1.40 -9.13 5.94
C ASN A 21 -0.21 -8.27 6.33
N VAL A 22 0.21 -8.42 7.57
CA VAL A 22 1.43 -7.83 8.09
C VAL A 22 2.44 -8.96 8.18
N HIS A 23 3.57 -8.80 7.52
CA HIS A 23 4.66 -9.76 7.55
C HIS A 23 5.97 -9.01 7.69
N GLN A 24 6.89 -9.60 8.42
CA GLN A 24 8.25 -9.10 8.49
C GLN A 24 9.01 -9.68 7.31
N ASP A 25 9.58 -8.82 6.47
CA ASP A 25 10.38 -9.26 5.34
C ASP A 25 11.84 -9.34 5.78
N ALA A 26 12.40 -10.55 5.80
CA ALA A 26 13.76 -10.79 6.25
C ALA A 26 14.80 -10.29 5.23
N GLU A 27 14.41 -10.14 3.96
CA GLU A 27 15.28 -9.65 2.89
C GLU A 27 15.36 -8.11 2.90
N ASP A 28 14.28 -7.43 3.36
CA ASP A 28 14.24 -5.98 3.59
C ASP A 28 14.67 -5.61 5.04
N TYR A 29 15.78 -6.18 5.52
CA TYR A 29 16.36 -5.88 6.85
C TYR A 29 15.41 -6.13 8.05
N GLY A 30 14.43 -7.01 7.91
CA GLY A 30 13.45 -7.27 8.98
C GLY A 30 12.41 -6.16 9.11
N ARG A 31 12.18 -5.36 8.06
CA ARG A 31 11.11 -4.35 8.04
C ARG A 31 9.74 -4.99 7.99
N ILE A 32 8.79 -4.36 8.69
CA ILE A 32 7.41 -4.81 8.76
C ILE A 32 6.67 -4.29 7.52
N ASN A 33 6.18 -5.21 6.69
CA ASN A 33 5.48 -4.91 5.45
C ASN A 33 3.99 -5.24 5.58
N LEU A 34 3.15 -4.23 5.39
CA LEU A 34 1.71 -4.34 5.25
C LEU A 34 1.35 -4.49 3.77
N SER A 35 0.91 -5.68 3.38
CA SER A 35 0.40 -5.93 2.03
C SER A 35 -1.12 -5.96 2.06
N ILE A 36 -1.75 -5.19 1.17
CA ILE A 36 -3.21 -5.12 0.99
C ILE A 36 -3.53 -5.50 -0.46
N VAL A 37 -4.45 -6.43 -0.64
CA VAL A 37 -4.87 -6.94 -1.95
C VAL A 37 -6.39 -7.08 -2.00
N SER A 38 -7.01 -6.61 -3.08
CA SER A 38 -8.44 -6.88 -3.33
C SER A 38 -8.65 -8.31 -3.81
N GLU A 39 -9.83 -8.86 -3.57
CA GLU A 39 -10.25 -10.18 -4.06
C GLU A 39 -10.05 -10.35 -5.57
N ASP A 40 -10.38 -9.30 -6.32
CA ASP A 40 -10.26 -9.24 -7.78
C ASP A 40 -8.80 -9.03 -8.24
N LYS A 41 -7.85 -8.88 -7.31
CA LYS A 41 -6.41 -8.64 -7.54
C LYS A 41 -6.08 -7.40 -8.38
N LYS A 42 -7.06 -6.57 -8.74
CA LYS A 42 -6.84 -5.28 -9.41
C LYS A 42 -6.19 -4.25 -8.50
N PHE A 43 -6.53 -4.27 -7.21
CA PHE A 43 -5.91 -3.44 -6.18
C PHE A 43 -4.85 -4.25 -5.43
N ILE A 44 -3.59 -3.83 -5.54
CA ILE A 44 -2.46 -4.44 -4.80
C ILE A 44 -1.56 -3.31 -4.34
N VAL A 45 -1.42 -3.14 -3.04
CA VAL A 45 -0.52 -2.15 -2.44
C VAL A 45 0.30 -2.79 -1.32
N SER A 46 1.53 -2.32 -1.16
CA SER A 46 2.43 -2.69 -0.08
C SER A 46 2.93 -1.42 0.60
N TYR A 47 2.77 -1.36 1.91
CA TYR A 47 3.19 -0.24 2.75
C TYR A 47 4.19 -0.74 3.79
N HIS A 48 5.32 -0.04 3.96
CA HIS A 48 6.26 -0.38 5.02
C HIS A 48 5.84 0.34 6.30
N VAL A 49 5.67 -0.42 7.37
CA VAL A 49 5.31 0.03 8.72
C VAL A 49 6.58 0.48 9.44
N ALA A 50 6.48 1.47 10.32
CA ALA A 50 7.59 2.15 11.00
C ALA A 50 8.55 2.91 10.06
N GLN A 51 8.07 3.33 8.88
CA GLN A 51 8.87 4.17 7.97
C GLN A 51 9.29 5.48 8.63
N THR A 52 8.48 6.04 9.54
CA THR A 52 8.80 7.32 10.19
C THR A 52 10.07 7.28 11.03
N ASP A 53 10.49 6.09 11.48
CA ASP A 53 11.68 5.90 12.31
C ASP A 53 12.97 5.83 11.47
N TYR A 54 12.86 5.37 10.21
CA TYR A 54 14.02 5.06 9.35
C TYR A 54 14.13 5.92 8.09
N ASP A 55 13.01 6.36 7.53
CA ASP A 55 12.92 6.97 6.21
C ASP A 55 12.35 8.40 6.31
N LYS A 56 12.97 9.35 5.60
CA LYS A 56 12.55 10.76 5.63
C LYS A 56 11.26 10.98 4.82
N THR A 57 10.88 10.05 3.95
CA THR A 57 9.73 10.16 3.05
C THR A 57 8.90 8.87 3.04
N PRO A 58 7.82 8.79 3.84
CA PRO A 58 6.96 7.62 3.81
C PRO A 58 6.32 7.46 2.44
N HIS A 59 6.31 6.23 1.95
CA HIS A 59 5.83 5.90 0.62
C HIS A 59 5.14 4.54 0.61
N ILE A 60 4.14 4.43 -0.27
CA ILE A 60 3.43 3.18 -0.55
C ILE A 60 3.82 2.67 -1.94
N VAL A 61 4.04 1.36 -2.02
CA VAL A 61 4.33 0.66 -3.26
C VAL A 61 3.00 0.15 -3.83
N VAL A 62 2.54 0.77 -4.89
CA VAL A 62 1.38 0.35 -5.67
C VAL A 62 1.83 -0.64 -6.73
N LYS A 63 1.31 -1.86 -6.64
CA LYS A 63 1.56 -2.96 -7.59
C LYS A 63 0.33 -3.27 -8.45
N GLY A 64 -0.84 -2.81 -8.03
CA GLY A 64 -2.11 -2.98 -8.72
C GLY A 64 -2.36 -1.92 -9.79
N MET A 65 -3.41 -2.15 -10.58
CA MET A 65 -3.88 -1.22 -11.62
C MET A 65 -4.97 -0.29 -11.10
N GLU A 66 -5.64 -0.65 -10.00
CA GLU A 66 -6.74 0.13 -9.43
C GLU A 66 -6.19 1.09 -8.37
N PHE A 67 -5.79 2.29 -8.78
CA PHE A 67 -5.39 3.37 -7.87
C PHE A 67 -5.77 4.73 -8.45
N ALA A 68 -6.45 5.55 -7.66
CA ALA A 68 -6.99 6.82 -8.14
C ALA A 68 -5.87 7.84 -8.39
N GLY A 69 -5.77 8.31 -9.64
CA GLY A 69 -4.72 9.22 -10.13
C GLY A 69 -3.56 8.53 -10.85
N LEU A 70 -3.50 7.19 -10.87
CA LEU A 70 -2.52 6.41 -11.63
C LEU A 70 -3.00 6.06 -13.06
N GLU A 71 -4.24 6.41 -13.39
CA GLU A 71 -4.90 6.17 -14.68
C GLU A 71 -4.14 6.77 -15.88
N ASN A 72 -3.39 7.85 -15.64
CA ASN A 72 -2.60 8.57 -16.65
C ASN A 72 -1.12 8.15 -16.68
N HIS A 73 -0.66 7.26 -15.80
CA HIS A 73 0.73 6.82 -15.80
C HIS A 73 0.88 5.61 -16.74
N PRO A 74 1.88 5.60 -17.65
CA PRO A 74 2.15 4.45 -18.52
C PRO A 74 2.66 3.29 -17.65
N HIS A 75 1.75 2.48 -17.12
CA HIS A 75 2.06 1.40 -16.20
C HIS A 75 2.90 0.30 -16.89
N LYS A 76 4.15 0.13 -16.44
CA LYS A 76 5.00 -1.04 -16.73
C LYS A 76 5.74 -1.59 -15.50
N GLY A 77 5.27 -1.31 -14.27
CA GLY A 77 5.95 -1.81 -13.06
C GLY A 77 5.34 -1.38 -11.73
N TRP A 78 6.11 -1.60 -10.66
CA TRP A 78 5.80 -1.17 -9.31
C TRP A 78 5.99 0.34 -9.18
N VAL A 79 4.98 1.04 -8.70
CA VAL A 79 5.00 2.50 -8.54
C VAL A 79 5.10 2.83 -7.07
N ARG A 80 6.01 3.73 -6.69
CA ARG A 80 6.08 4.23 -5.31
C ARG A 80 5.49 5.63 -5.27
N VAL A 81 4.53 5.82 -4.38
CA VAL A 81 3.82 7.08 -4.20
C VAL A 81 4.08 7.55 -2.78
N GLN A 82 4.43 8.83 -2.62
CA GLN A 82 4.58 9.43 -1.31
C GLN A 82 3.23 9.44 -0.59
N THR A 83 3.21 8.92 0.63
CA THR A 83 2.04 8.94 1.50
C THR A 83 2.21 10.01 2.57
N PRO A 84 1.11 10.53 3.14
CA PRO A 84 1.21 11.22 4.42
C PRO A 84 1.75 10.26 5.49
N ILE A 85 2.34 10.82 6.55
CA ILE A 85 2.73 10.06 7.73
C ILE A 85 1.45 9.52 8.40
N TRP A 86 1.35 8.20 8.54
CA TRP A 86 0.28 7.56 9.30
C TRP A 86 0.81 7.12 10.67
N ASP A 87 -0.06 7.02 11.68
CA ASP A 87 0.33 6.38 12.95
C ASP A 87 0.37 4.86 12.73
N ASP A 88 1.55 4.40 12.31
CA ASP A 88 1.78 3.02 11.91
C ASP A 88 2.36 2.16 13.05
N ARG A 89 2.44 2.71 14.27
CA ARG A 89 2.86 2.00 15.49
C ARG A 89 2.10 0.69 15.71
N ILE A 90 0.81 0.68 15.37
CA ILE A 90 -0.04 -0.51 15.44
C ILE A 90 -0.85 -0.61 14.15
N VAL A 91 -0.63 -1.70 13.39
CA VAL A 91 -1.43 -1.96 12.20
C VAL A 91 -2.83 -2.41 12.59
N THR A 92 -3.75 -1.44 12.60
CA THR A 92 -5.18 -1.67 12.87
C THR A 92 -5.97 -1.81 11.57
N PRO A 93 -7.11 -2.52 11.58
CA PRO A 93 -8.02 -2.54 10.43
C PRO A 93 -8.49 -1.12 10.05
N SER A 94 -8.59 -0.20 11.02
CA SER A 94 -8.90 1.20 10.78
C SER A 94 -7.82 1.90 9.95
N LEU A 95 -6.53 1.68 10.26
CA LEU A 95 -5.42 2.18 9.45
C LEU A 95 -5.49 1.64 8.02
N VAL A 96 -5.68 0.33 7.87
CA VAL A 96 -5.82 -0.32 6.55
C VAL A 96 -6.96 0.29 5.75
N LYS A 97 -8.10 0.55 6.40
CA LYS A 97 -9.24 1.24 5.79
C LYS A 97 -8.85 2.65 5.34
N THR A 98 -8.17 3.43 6.19
CA THR A 98 -7.68 4.77 5.83
C THR A 98 -6.73 4.73 4.63
N ILE A 99 -5.85 3.73 4.53
CA ILE A 99 -4.95 3.54 3.38
C ILE A 99 -5.75 3.26 2.11
N ILE A 100 -6.72 2.33 2.17
CA ILE A 100 -7.59 2.01 1.03
C ILE A 100 -8.39 3.23 0.59
N GLU A 101 -9.01 3.93 1.54
CA GLU A 101 -9.72 5.19 1.30
C GLU A 101 -8.82 6.22 0.64
N TRP A 102 -7.60 6.37 1.14
CA TRP A 102 -6.63 7.28 0.56
C TRP A 102 -6.29 6.86 -0.87
N CYS A 103 -6.01 5.59 -1.14
CA CYS A 103 -5.70 5.09 -2.49
C CYS A 103 -6.85 5.28 -3.50
N LEU A 104 -8.11 5.15 -3.04
CA LEU A 104 -9.30 5.27 -3.89
C LEU A 104 -9.75 6.73 -4.08
N ARG A 105 -9.35 7.65 -3.20
CA ARG A 105 -9.69 9.07 -3.36
C ARG A 105 -8.91 9.68 -4.53
N PRO A 106 -9.60 10.35 -5.48
CA PRO A 106 -8.94 11.08 -6.54
C PRO A 106 -8.05 12.17 -5.94
N LYS A 107 -6.78 12.20 -6.36
CA LYS A 107 -5.81 13.19 -5.92
C LYS A 107 -5.48 14.10 -7.09
N VAL A 108 -5.42 15.39 -6.80
CA VAL A 108 -5.05 16.42 -7.78
C VAL A 108 -3.56 16.30 -8.14
N GLN A 109 -2.72 15.87 -7.20
CA GLN A 109 -1.29 15.64 -7.41
C GLN A 109 -0.83 14.38 -6.66
N LEU A 110 -0.14 13.51 -7.38
CA LEU A 110 0.55 12.35 -6.83
C LEU A 110 2.04 12.63 -6.91
N ILE A 111 2.72 12.54 -5.76
CA ILE A 111 4.17 12.69 -5.70
C ILE A 111 4.75 11.29 -5.85
N PHE A 112 5.44 11.06 -6.96
CA PHE A 112 6.11 9.79 -7.23
C PHE A 112 7.49 9.80 -6.58
N VAL A 113 7.91 8.62 -6.11
CA VAL A 113 9.19 8.43 -5.44
C VAL A 113 10.00 7.40 -6.20
N ASP A 114 11.29 7.67 -6.42
CA ASP A 114 12.20 6.73 -7.06
C ASP A 114 12.67 5.61 -6.11
N CYS A 115 13.34 4.58 -6.64
CA CYS A 115 14.01 3.55 -5.87
C CYS A 115 14.95 4.09 -4.78
N GLU A 116 15.57 5.25 -4.99
CA GLU A 116 16.44 5.95 -4.03
C GLU A 116 15.69 6.79 -2.97
N GLY A 117 14.36 6.87 -3.00
CA GLY A 117 13.59 7.72 -2.06
C GLY A 117 13.51 9.20 -2.45
N LYS A 118 13.97 9.56 -3.66
CA LYS A 118 13.89 10.92 -4.20
C LYS A 118 12.54 11.16 -4.88
N ILE A 119 12.02 12.37 -4.73
CA ILE A 119 10.81 12.84 -5.42
C ILE A 119 11.16 13.09 -6.90
N ILE A 120 10.33 12.57 -7.80
CA ILE A 120 10.44 12.73 -9.26
C ILE A 120 9.29 13.58 -9.82
#